data_AF-A0A9P0HPN4-F1
#
_entry.id   AF-A0A9P0HPN4-F1
#
_cell.length_a   1.000
_cell.length_b   1.000
_cell.length_c   1.000
_cell.angle_alpha   90.00
_cell.angle_beta   90.00
_cell.angle_gamma   90.00
#
_symmetry.space_group_name_H-M   'P 1'
#
loop_
_entity.id
_entity.type
_entity.pdbx_description
1 polymer ?
#
loop_
_entity_poly.entity_id
_entity_poly.type
_entity_poly.pdbx_seq_one_letter_code
_entity_poly.pdbx_strand_id
1 'polypeptide(L)'
;MSCHLDNLPSEVKEKIMIYCDGTSLGNLIKTSKRWKELIETSNKFTSKKWSSVCMHEMKQDFIIDILQNLYPKYWLDEEISWKAVYTCWRKWNRINYWTPTVSTFLKKTRNCVSSIKFSGNWIFIATKNEGVLEAVNYITREKLLLYQCNSIEDIYMRCHIKKEESDNLIMENVEHDEVVMQLLHHYIFFDLHTGQTRILPKLYKFLTLKHFESQEVSVTNMSSPSIVRNLNVSNDKKIVVKRKEWVISNVVQVWNGNILLLDYNERSDKIATFEVTDYNFKTVDHPLTHYKVHMFEFLHYSMKNYHLGVMIILKGAELQIIVDGRTRKYQTFFLDCQILCTHYYAGQLFLGSSTGIIYIYRVSCDLDLLSLNLSNYECYLDICSEPILAIDVRESIFKPIIAAGSEHNIYLIRKDKYITLTSQPGHHRIRFRNKISFG
;
A
#
# COMPACT_ATOMS: atom_id res chain seq x y z
N MET A 1 44.17 -5.44 -6.03
CA MET A 1 44.12 -6.65 -6.88
C MET A 1 43.09 -6.41 -7.96
N SER A 2 43.48 -6.41 -9.24
CA SER A 2 42.53 -6.36 -10.36
C SER A 2 41.85 -7.72 -10.50
N CYS A 3 40.52 -7.76 -10.61
CA CYS A 3 39.81 -9.01 -10.86
C CYS A 3 40.12 -9.46 -12.30
N HIS A 4 40.49 -10.74 -12.52
CA HIS A 4 40.74 -11.26 -13.88
C HIS A 4 39.54 -11.04 -14.83
N LEU A 5 38.32 -10.98 -14.27
CA LEU A 5 37.10 -10.69 -15.02
C LEU A 5 37.04 -9.26 -15.57
N ASP A 6 37.76 -8.31 -14.99
CA ASP A 6 37.78 -6.92 -15.47
C ASP A 6 38.44 -6.81 -16.86
N ASN A 7 39.29 -7.76 -17.24
CA ASN A 7 40.01 -7.75 -18.52
C ASN A 7 39.23 -8.40 -19.68
N LEU A 8 38.06 -9.00 -19.41
CA LEU A 8 37.25 -9.61 -20.46
C LEU A 8 36.64 -8.55 -21.41
N PRO A 9 36.46 -8.88 -22.70
CA PRO A 9 35.68 -8.05 -23.63
C PRO A 9 34.25 -7.78 -23.11
N SER A 10 33.66 -6.65 -23.50
CA SER A 10 32.31 -6.23 -23.10
C SER A 10 31.26 -7.29 -23.41
N GLU A 11 31.37 -7.94 -24.56
CA GLU A 11 30.44 -8.94 -25.07
C GLU A 11 30.44 -10.19 -24.19
N VAL A 12 31.63 -10.59 -23.69
CA VAL A 12 31.78 -11.72 -22.78
C VAL A 12 31.19 -11.38 -21.42
N LYS A 13 31.43 -10.16 -20.93
CA LYS A 13 30.84 -9.68 -19.66
C LYS A 13 29.32 -9.62 -19.75
N GLU A 14 28.77 -9.14 -20.85
CA GLU A 14 27.32 -9.13 -21.11
C GLU A 14 26.75 -10.55 -21.11
N LYS A 15 27.41 -11.50 -21.78
CA LYS A 15 27.01 -12.91 -21.73
C LYS A 15 27.02 -13.48 -20.30
N ILE A 16 28.03 -13.17 -19.50
CA ILE A 16 28.09 -13.57 -18.09
C ILE A 16 26.87 -13.00 -17.33
N MET A 17 26.56 -11.72 -17.53
CA MET A 17 25.43 -11.05 -16.87
C MET A 17 24.07 -11.69 -17.19
N ILE A 18 23.89 -12.26 -18.40
CA ILE A 18 22.65 -12.97 -18.77
C ILE A 18 22.35 -14.11 -17.78
N TYR A 19 23.39 -14.80 -17.29
CA TYR A 19 23.24 -15.95 -16.39
C TYR A 19 23.26 -15.59 -14.91
N CYS A 20 23.50 -14.33 -14.56
CA CYS A 20 23.46 -13.89 -13.16
C CYS A 20 22.02 -13.72 -12.67
N ASP A 21 21.77 -14.19 -11.45
CA ASP A 21 20.60 -13.79 -10.66
C ASP A 21 20.77 -12.34 -10.14
N GLY A 22 19.71 -11.76 -9.58
CA GLY A 22 19.75 -10.39 -9.10
C GLY A 22 20.72 -10.19 -7.93
N THR A 23 20.94 -11.23 -7.11
CA THR A 23 21.92 -11.18 -6.02
C THR A 23 23.35 -11.10 -6.57
N SER A 24 23.69 -11.93 -7.55
CA SER A 24 25.00 -11.94 -8.20
C SER A 24 25.25 -10.64 -8.95
N LEU A 25 24.26 -10.11 -9.68
CA LEU A 25 24.37 -8.79 -10.31
C LEU A 25 24.62 -7.69 -9.28
N GLY A 26 23.88 -7.70 -8.17
CA GLY A 26 24.07 -6.74 -7.08
C GLY A 26 25.45 -6.83 -6.41
N ASN A 27 26.05 -8.02 -6.39
CA ASN A 27 27.42 -8.22 -5.90
C ASN A 27 28.45 -7.74 -6.92
N LEU A 28 28.28 -8.03 -8.21
CA LEU A 28 29.17 -7.55 -9.28
C LEU A 28 29.27 -6.03 -9.29
N ILE A 29 28.16 -5.31 -9.13
CA ILE A 29 28.15 -3.83 -8.99
C ILE A 29 29.08 -3.34 -7.87
N LYS A 30 29.22 -4.11 -6.79
CA LYS A 30 30.06 -3.74 -5.64
C LYS A 30 31.53 -4.12 -5.81
N THR A 31 31.86 -5.01 -6.75
CA THR A 31 33.23 -5.52 -6.92
C THR A 31 34.18 -4.55 -7.63
N SER A 32 33.75 -3.88 -8.70
CA SER A 32 34.60 -2.91 -9.42
C SER A 32 33.79 -1.77 -10.06
N LYS A 33 34.41 -0.60 -10.23
CA LYS A 33 33.80 0.54 -10.94
C LYS A 33 33.39 0.19 -12.37
N ARG A 34 34.18 -0.65 -13.04
CA ARG A 34 33.94 -1.08 -14.43
C ARG A 34 32.69 -1.96 -14.55
N TRP A 35 32.49 -2.89 -13.61
CA TRP A 35 31.24 -3.68 -13.54
C TRP A 35 30.03 -2.82 -13.20
N LYS A 36 30.20 -1.88 -12.25
CA LYS A 36 29.15 -0.91 -11.93
C LYS A 36 28.75 -0.10 -13.16
N GLU A 37 29.71 0.48 -13.87
CA GLU A 37 29.47 1.23 -15.11
C GLU A 37 28.76 0.35 -16.14
N LEU A 38 29.30 -0.83 -16.46
CA LEU A 38 28.69 -1.75 -17.44
C LEU A 38 27.24 -2.11 -17.10
N ILE A 39 26.95 -2.36 -15.82
CA ILE A 39 25.60 -2.69 -15.36
C ILE A 39 24.72 -1.43 -15.33
N GLU A 40 25.22 -0.26 -14.95
CA GLU A 40 24.40 0.94 -14.75
C GLU A 40 24.18 1.77 -16.02
N THR A 41 25.10 1.78 -16.99
CA THR A 41 25.05 2.65 -18.18
C THR A 41 24.52 1.98 -19.45
N SER A 42 24.30 0.66 -19.44
CA SER A 42 23.69 -0.05 -20.59
C SER A 42 22.16 0.10 -20.57
N ASN A 43 21.68 1.24 -21.07
CA ASN A 43 20.30 1.70 -20.78
C ASN A 43 19.18 0.74 -21.25
N LYS A 44 19.38 -0.05 -22.32
CA LYS A 44 18.37 -1.02 -22.80
C LYS A 44 18.60 -2.46 -22.36
N PHE A 45 19.83 -2.95 -22.41
CA PHE A 45 20.14 -4.33 -22.03
C PHE A 45 19.98 -4.53 -20.53
N THR A 46 20.49 -3.63 -19.70
CA THR A 46 20.39 -3.77 -18.25
C THR A 46 18.93 -3.65 -17.77
N SER A 47 18.14 -2.73 -18.34
CA SER A 47 16.73 -2.61 -17.96
C SER A 47 15.95 -3.89 -18.23
N LYS A 48 16.11 -4.47 -19.43
CA LYS A 48 15.52 -5.79 -19.78
C LYS A 48 16.00 -6.91 -18.85
N LYS A 49 17.29 -6.93 -18.52
CA LYS A 49 17.84 -7.95 -17.61
C LYS A 49 17.27 -7.83 -16.20
N TRP A 50 17.20 -6.62 -15.62
CA TRP A 50 16.59 -6.43 -14.30
C TRP A 50 15.09 -6.74 -14.31
N SER A 51 14.37 -6.40 -15.38
CA SER A 51 12.96 -6.80 -15.54
C SER A 51 12.81 -8.31 -15.51
N SER A 52 13.61 -9.04 -16.30
CA SER A 52 13.62 -10.50 -16.32
C SER A 52 13.96 -11.09 -14.94
N VAL A 53 14.92 -10.51 -14.22
CA VAL A 53 15.27 -10.91 -12.85
C VAL A 53 14.09 -10.71 -11.89
N CYS A 54 13.43 -9.55 -11.92
CA CYS A 54 12.24 -9.31 -11.10
C CYS A 54 11.14 -10.34 -11.39
N MET A 55 10.82 -10.56 -12.67
CA MET A 55 9.78 -11.50 -13.07
C MET A 55 10.10 -12.96 -12.70
N HIS A 56 11.38 -13.33 -12.61
CA HIS A 56 11.80 -14.67 -12.25
C HIS A 56 11.88 -14.90 -10.74
N GLU A 57 12.36 -13.90 -9.98
CA GLU A 57 12.62 -14.04 -8.54
C GLU A 57 11.46 -13.56 -7.65
N MET A 58 10.53 -12.76 -8.18
CA MET A 58 9.46 -12.13 -7.42
C MET A 58 8.08 -12.63 -7.87
N LYS A 59 7.13 -12.66 -6.94
CA LYS A 59 5.71 -12.81 -7.30
C LYS A 59 5.23 -11.55 -8.01
N GLN A 60 4.43 -11.73 -9.06
CA GLN A 60 3.87 -10.64 -9.87
C GLN A 60 3.15 -9.60 -9.00
N ASP A 61 2.42 -10.08 -8.02
CA ASP A 61 1.66 -9.33 -7.03
C ASP A 61 2.55 -8.37 -6.24
N PHE A 62 3.71 -8.85 -5.79
CA PHE A 62 4.71 -8.05 -5.09
C PHE A 62 5.39 -7.03 -6.00
N ILE A 63 5.59 -7.37 -7.28
CA ILE A 63 6.11 -6.41 -8.27
C ILE A 63 5.14 -5.24 -8.42
N ILE A 64 3.84 -5.53 -8.52
CA ILE A 64 2.79 -4.51 -8.68
C ILE A 64 2.77 -3.57 -7.47
N ASP A 65 2.80 -4.10 -6.25
CA ASP A 65 2.89 -3.28 -5.03
C ASP A 65 4.09 -2.33 -5.05
N ILE A 66 5.26 -2.85 -5.41
CA ILE A 66 6.48 -2.06 -5.43
C ILE A 66 6.42 -0.99 -6.51
N LEU A 67 5.89 -1.32 -7.69
CA LEU A 67 5.67 -0.36 -8.76
C LEU A 67 4.70 0.74 -8.35
N GLN A 68 3.55 0.38 -7.75
CA GLN A 68 2.56 1.35 -7.27
C GLN A 68 3.13 2.31 -6.22
N ASN A 69 4.03 1.82 -5.36
CA ASN A 69 4.65 2.67 -4.34
C ASN A 69 5.78 3.55 -4.89
N LEU A 70 6.66 3.00 -5.74
CA LEU A 70 7.78 3.75 -6.34
C LEU A 70 7.34 4.72 -7.42
N TYR A 71 6.32 4.34 -8.17
CA TYR A 71 5.88 5.02 -9.37
C TYR A 71 4.34 5.01 -9.36
N PRO A 72 3.66 5.84 -8.55
CA PRO A 72 2.19 5.87 -8.51
C PRO A 72 1.51 6.15 -9.86
N LYS A 73 2.27 6.50 -10.89
CA LYS A 73 1.83 6.70 -12.28
C LYS A 73 2.46 5.72 -13.27
N TYR A 74 3.01 4.57 -12.84
CA TYR A 74 3.75 3.65 -13.71
C TYR A 74 2.94 3.08 -14.88
N TRP A 75 1.61 3.08 -14.77
CA TRP A 75 0.71 2.68 -15.86
C TRP A 75 0.55 3.76 -16.94
N LEU A 76 1.12 4.96 -16.73
CA LEU A 76 1.06 6.11 -17.64
C LEU A 76 2.38 6.36 -18.39
N ASP A 77 3.52 5.97 -17.80
CA ASP A 77 4.86 6.31 -18.31
C ASP A 77 5.76 5.09 -18.57
N GLU A 78 6.67 5.23 -19.53
CA GLU A 78 7.38 4.14 -20.21
C GLU A 78 8.72 3.71 -19.54
N GLU A 79 9.25 4.47 -18.58
CA GLU A 79 10.60 4.23 -18.03
C GLU A 79 10.63 3.74 -16.57
N ILE A 80 10.32 2.45 -16.37
CA ILE A 80 10.46 1.76 -15.08
C ILE A 80 11.94 1.42 -14.82
N SER A 81 12.49 1.89 -13.68
CA SER A 81 13.78 1.39 -13.19
C SER A 81 13.61 0.04 -12.49
N TRP A 82 13.66 -1.05 -13.27
CA TRP A 82 13.55 -2.42 -12.73
C TRP A 82 14.61 -2.75 -11.68
N LYS A 83 15.79 -2.13 -11.76
CA LYS A 83 16.82 -2.23 -10.71
C LYS A 83 16.32 -1.66 -9.38
N ALA A 84 15.62 -0.52 -9.39
CA ALA A 84 15.05 0.07 -8.20
C ALA A 84 13.99 -0.85 -7.59
N VAL A 85 13.10 -1.41 -8.42
CA VAL A 85 12.09 -2.41 -8.03
C VAL A 85 12.74 -3.59 -7.31
N TYR A 86 13.73 -4.24 -7.93
CA TYR A 86 14.46 -5.36 -7.33
C TYR A 86 15.15 -4.96 -6.02
N THR A 87 15.78 -3.78 -6.00
CA THR A 87 16.49 -3.27 -4.83
C THR A 87 15.54 -3.04 -3.67
N CYS A 88 14.35 -2.48 -3.90
CA CYS A 88 13.30 -2.30 -2.90
C CYS A 88 12.83 -3.64 -2.35
N TRP A 89 12.46 -4.59 -3.21
CA TRP A 89 12.07 -5.94 -2.81
C TRP A 89 13.12 -6.60 -1.91
N ARG A 90 14.40 -6.53 -2.29
CA ARG A 90 15.51 -7.07 -1.49
C ARG A 90 15.67 -6.40 -0.13
N LYS A 91 15.35 -5.11 0.00
CA LYS A 91 15.41 -4.40 1.28
C LYS A 91 14.34 -4.93 2.25
N TRP A 92 13.11 -5.13 1.77
CA TRP A 92 11.99 -5.69 2.55
C TRP A 92 12.18 -7.15 2.91
N ASN A 93 12.67 -7.96 1.97
CA ASN A 93 13.02 -9.36 2.22
C ASN A 93 14.16 -9.58 3.23
N ARG A 94 14.71 -8.49 3.78
CA ARG A 94 15.73 -8.50 4.82
C ARG A 94 15.29 -7.69 6.04
N ILE A 95 13.99 -7.53 6.27
CA ILE A 95 13.43 -6.72 7.36
C ILE A 95 13.84 -7.23 8.74
N ASN A 96 13.94 -8.55 8.92
CA ASN A 96 14.51 -9.17 10.12
C ASN A 96 15.96 -8.74 10.43
N TYR A 97 16.73 -8.34 9.42
CA TYR A 97 18.07 -7.80 9.58
C TYR A 97 18.12 -6.27 9.70
N TRP A 98 16.97 -5.61 9.86
CA TRP A 98 16.96 -4.18 10.10
C TRP A 98 17.28 -3.89 11.56
N THR A 99 18.14 -2.91 11.78
CA THR A 99 18.21 -2.20 13.05
C THR A 99 17.38 -0.93 12.87
N PRO A 100 16.08 -0.96 13.20
CA PRO A 100 15.20 0.17 13.02
C PRO A 100 15.59 1.28 14.00
N THR A 101 15.57 2.52 13.54
CA THR A 101 15.43 3.68 14.40
C THR A 101 13.98 4.08 14.43
N VAL A 102 13.42 4.13 15.64
CA VAL A 102 12.09 4.67 15.90
C VAL A 102 12.28 6.11 16.37
N SER A 103 11.74 7.05 15.60
CA SER A 103 11.75 8.46 15.97
C SER A 103 10.33 8.99 16.04
N THR A 104 9.99 9.69 17.13
CA THR A 104 8.75 10.45 17.17
C THR A 104 8.88 11.59 16.16
N PHE A 105 8.09 11.51 15.09
CA PHE A 105 8.16 12.41 13.96
C PHE A 105 7.33 13.68 14.20
N LEU A 106 6.11 13.49 14.71
CA LEU A 106 5.19 14.56 15.10
C LEU A 106 4.61 14.21 16.47
N LYS A 107 4.74 15.12 17.44
CA LYS A 107 4.10 15.03 18.75
C LYS A 107 2.84 15.88 18.77
N LYS A 108 1.82 15.42 19.50
CA LYS A 108 0.61 16.18 19.80
C LYS A 108 -0.26 16.46 18.58
N THR A 109 -0.74 15.41 17.93
CA THR A 109 -2.12 15.53 17.44
C THR A 109 -2.98 15.63 18.70
N ARG A 110 -3.82 16.66 18.87
CA ARG A 110 -4.85 16.64 19.93
C ARG A 110 -5.88 15.52 19.71
N ASN A 111 -5.69 14.75 18.64
CA ASN A 111 -6.69 13.97 17.96
C ASN A 111 -6.15 12.60 17.61
N CYS A 112 -7.00 11.62 17.84
CA CYS A 112 -6.85 10.25 17.39
C CYS A 112 -6.58 10.21 15.88
N VAL A 113 -5.40 9.73 15.49
CA VAL A 113 -5.03 9.50 14.08
C VAL A 113 -5.92 8.40 13.52
N SER A 114 -6.64 8.68 12.44
CA SER A 114 -7.47 7.69 11.77
C SER A 114 -6.74 7.00 10.62
N SER A 115 -5.91 7.73 9.88
CA SER A 115 -5.20 7.19 8.73
C SER A 115 -3.95 8.00 8.39
N ILE A 116 -2.99 7.31 7.77
CA ILE A 116 -1.73 7.87 7.29
C ILE A 116 -1.52 7.40 5.86
N LYS A 117 -1.08 8.31 4.98
CA LYS A 117 -0.66 7.98 3.62
C LYS A 117 0.61 8.71 3.21
N PHE A 118 1.47 8.04 2.44
CA PHE A 118 2.62 8.67 1.79
C PHE A 118 2.31 9.14 0.36
N SER A 119 2.96 10.23 -0.05
CA SER A 119 3.10 10.64 -1.45
C SER A 119 4.40 11.41 -1.63
N GLY A 120 5.36 10.84 -2.35
CA GLY A 120 6.70 11.44 -2.49
C GLY A 120 7.37 11.70 -1.13
N ASN A 121 7.60 12.98 -0.84
CA ASN A 121 8.23 13.43 0.42
C ASN A 121 7.23 13.80 1.53
N TRP A 122 5.93 13.61 1.29
CA TRP A 122 4.87 14.04 2.18
C TRP A 122 4.19 12.87 2.89
N ILE A 123 3.84 13.12 4.15
CA ILE A 123 2.99 12.26 4.98
C ILE A 123 1.67 12.98 5.19
N PHE A 124 0.60 12.39 4.72
CA PHE A 124 -0.77 12.85 4.95
C PHE A 124 -1.30 12.18 6.20
N ILE A 125 -1.82 12.98 7.12
CA ILE A 125 -2.30 12.55 8.43
C ILE A 125 -3.75 13.00 8.53
N ALA A 126 -4.65 12.03 8.62
CA ALA A 126 -6.06 12.25 8.88
C ALA A 126 -6.37 11.97 10.36
N THR A 127 -7.29 12.75 10.92
CA THR A 127 -7.69 12.62 12.32
C THR A 127 -9.19 12.42 12.46
N LYS A 128 -9.59 11.61 13.44
CA LYS A 128 -10.99 11.24 13.68
C LYS A 128 -11.78 12.31 14.43
N ASN A 129 -11.23 12.88 15.50
CA ASN A 129 -12.05 13.74 16.38
C ASN A 129 -12.25 15.16 15.84
N GLU A 130 -11.21 15.77 15.26
CA GLU A 130 -11.28 17.14 14.72
C GLU A 130 -11.47 17.17 13.20
N GLY A 131 -11.47 16.02 12.52
CA GLY A 131 -11.65 15.96 11.07
C GLY A 131 -10.58 16.71 10.29
N VAL A 132 -9.35 16.72 10.79
CA VAL A 132 -8.23 17.46 10.20
C VAL A 132 -7.44 16.56 9.25
N LEU A 133 -7.16 17.07 8.05
CA LEU A 133 -6.19 16.56 7.10
C LEU A 133 -4.96 17.49 7.09
N GLU A 134 -3.84 16.98 7.58
CA GLU A 134 -2.54 17.65 7.54
C GLU A 134 -1.59 16.93 6.59
N ALA A 135 -0.71 17.68 5.94
CA ALA A 135 0.44 17.14 5.23
C ALA A 135 1.73 17.61 5.89
N VAL A 136 2.67 16.69 6.10
CA VAL A 136 3.97 16.99 6.68
C VAL A 136 5.07 16.43 5.80
N ASN A 137 5.97 17.29 5.34
CA ASN A 137 7.13 16.87 4.57
C ASN A 137 8.16 16.24 5.52
N TYR A 138 8.46 14.96 5.36
CA TYR A 138 9.32 14.25 6.32
C TYR A 138 10.81 14.52 6.17
N ILE A 139 11.19 15.27 5.13
CA ILE A 139 12.54 15.75 4.88
C ILE A 139 12.68 17.17 5.43
N THR A 140 11.88 18.12 4.94
CA THR A 140 11.97 19.55 5.30
C THR A 140 11.32 19.89 6.64
N ARG A 141 10.46 19.00 7.16
CA ARG A 141 9.60 19.22 8.35
C ARG A 141 8.55 20.31 8.16
N GLU A 142 8.35 20.78 6.93
CA GLU A 142 7.24 21.65 6.58
C GLU A 142 5.90 20.98 6.90
N LYS A 143 4.97 21.75 7.46
CA LYS A 143 3.64 21.28 7.85
C LYS A 143 2.59 22.18 7.21
N LEU A 144 1.61 21.57 6.55
CA LEU A 144 0.49 22.23 5.90
C LEU A 144 -0.83 21.67 6.46
N LEU A 145 -1.73 22.56 6.87
CA LEU A 145 -3.13 22.20 7.11
C LEU A 145 -3.85 22.27 5.76
N LEU A 146 -4.25 21.12 5.21
CA LEU A 146 -4.87 21.06 3.90
C LEU A 146 -6.39 21.24 3.98
N TYR A 147 -7.01 20.59 4.97
CA TYR A 147 -8.46 20.61 5.11
C TYR A 147 -8.90 20.36 6.55
N GLN A 148 -10.04 20.92 6.94
CA GLN A 148 -10.67 20.67 8.23
C GLN A 148 -12.18 20.47 8.05
N CYS A 149 -12.70 19.39 8.61
CA CYS A 149 -14.10 19.00 8.50
C CYS A 149 -14.56 18.17 9.72
N ASN A 150 -15.54 17.29 9.52
CA ASN A 150 -15.95 16.31 10.53
C ASN A 150 -15.02 15.09 10.51
N SER A 151 -15.25 14.14 11.41
CA SER A 151 -14.50 12.89 11.50
C SER A 151 -14.11 12.28 10.16
N ILE A 152 -12.80 12.26 9.90
CA ILE A 152 -12.22 11.56 8.75
C ILE A 152 -11.93 10.14 9.22
N GLU A 153 -12.62 9.17 8.64
CA GLU A 153 -12.48 7.76 8.98
C GLU A 153 -11.26 7.13 8.29
N ASP A 154 -10.96 7.54 7.05
CA ASP A 154 -9.82 7.05 6.28
C ASP A 154 -9.41 8.03 5.18
N ILE A 155 -8.21 7.85 4.63
CA ILE A 155 -7.75 8.54 3.42
C ILE A 155 -7.13 7.57 2.42
N TYR A 156 -7.25 7.88 1.14
CA TYR A 156 -6.50 7.21 0.07
C TYR A 156 -6.02 8.21 -0.98
N MET A 157 -4.93 7.86 -1.66
CA MET A 157 -4.29 8.72 -2.65
C MET A 157 -4.74 8.34 -4.06
N ARG A 158 -4.82 9.32 -4.97
CA ARG A 158 -5.19 9.09 -6.38
C ARG A 158 -4.23 9.80 -7.33
N CYS A 159 -4.04 9.21 -8.50
CA CYS A 159 -3.40 9.83 -9.65
C CYS A 159 -4.41 9.99 -10.79
N HIS A 160 -4.26 11.04 -11.59
CA HIS A 160 -4.99 11.29 -12.82
C HIS A 160 -4.13 10.90 -14.02
N ILE A 161 -4.80 10.41 -15.08
CA ILE A 161 -4.16 9.91 -16.31
C ILE A 161 -3.62 11.05 -17.18
N LYS A 162 -4.31 12.19 -17.16
CA LYS A 162 -3.92 13.42 -17.84
C LYS A 162 -3.94 14.52 -16.80
N LYS A 163 -2.78 15.07 -16.47
CA LYS A 163 -2.73 16.32 -15.74
C LYS A 163 -2.17 17.37 -16.68
N GLU A 164 -2.93 18.44 -16.86
CA GLU A 164 -2.39 19.66 -17.44
C GLU A 164 -1.25 20.10 -16.52
N GLU A 165 -0.07 20.34 -17.09
CA GLU A 165 1.06 20.90 -16.34
C GLU A 165 0.58 22.21 -15.70
N SER A 166 0.36 22.18 -14.39
CA SER A 166 -0.03 23.35 -13.63
C SER A 166 1.23 23.89 -12.98
N ASP A 167 1.69 25.06 -13.41
CA ASP A 167 2.87 25.72 -12.83
C ASP A 167 2.67 26.11 -11.35
N ASN A 168 1.42 26.15 -10.88
CA ASN A 168 1.08 26.46 -9.50
C ASN A 168 0.92 25.17 -8.67
N LEU A 169 2.03 24.63 -8.18
CA LEU A 169 2.03 23.50 -7.25
C LEU A 169 1.95 24.00 -5.80
N ILE A 170 0.92 23.62 -5.05
CA ILE A 170 0.88 23.84 -3.60
C ILE A 170 1.97 23.05 -2.87
N MET A 171 2.29 21.85 -3.40
CA MET A 171 3.20 20.91 -2.76
C MET A 171 4.25 20.42 -3.76
N GLU A 172 5.52 20.72 -3.50
CA GLU A 172 6.62 20.17 -4.29
C GLU A 172 6.85 18.68 -3.99
N ASN A 173 7.24 17.90 -4.99
CA ASN A 173 7.57 16.47 -4.83
C ASN A 173 6.41 15.62 -4.28
N VAL A 174 5.16 15.98 -4.61
CA VAL A 174 3.99 15.12 -4.42
C VAL A 174 3.80 14.26 -5.68
N GLU A 175 3.61 12.95 -5.51
CA GLU A 175 3.55 12.00 -6.64
C GLU A 175 2.11 11.67 -7.05
N HIS A 176 1.19 11.82 -6.11
CA HIS A 176 -0.24 11.69 -6.31
C HIS A 176 -0.85 13.06 -6.64
N ASP A 177 -2.02 13.03 -7.26
CA ASP A 177 -2.71 14.25 -7.68
C ASP A 177 -3.81 14.68 -6.72
N GLU A 178 -4.40 13.73 -5.98
CA GLU A 178 -5.55 14.01 -5.12
C GLU A 178 -5.49 13.13 -3.86
N VAL A 179 -5.90 13.70 -2.73
CA VAL A 179 -6.25 12.94 -1.51
C VAL A 179 -7.75 12.82 -1.46
N VAL A 180 -8.25 11.61 -1.25
CA VAL A 180 -9.67 11.39 -0.96
C VAL A 180 -9.84 11.08 0.51
N MET A 181 -10.59 11.95 1.19
CA MET A 181 -11.01 11.79 2.57
C MET A 181 -12.36 11.07 2.61
N GLN A 182 -12.40 9.99 3.39
CA GLN A 182 -13.60 9.24 3.66
C GLN A 182 -14.21 9.69 4.99
N LEU A 183 -15.33 10.39 4.97
CA LEU A 183 -16.10 10.75 6.16
C LEU A 183 -17.29 9.79 6.33
N LEU A 184 -18.07 9.89 7.42
CA LEU A 184 -19.26 9.04 7.60
C LEU A 184 -20.28 9.17 6.44
N HIS A 185 -20.56 10.40 6.00
CA HIS A 185 -21.61 10.70 5.02
C HIS A 185 -21.13 11.39 3.73
N HIS A 186 -19.82 11.62 3.57
CA HIS A 186 -19.29 12.32 2.40
C HIS A 186 -17.93 11.75 2.01
N TYR A 187 -17.57 11.91 0.74
CA TYR A 187 -16.20 11.88 0.28
C TYR A 187 -15.77 13.31 -0.03
N ILE A 188 -14.56 13.66 0.38
CA ILE A 188 -13.97 14.96 0.05
C ILE A 188 -12.72 14.68 -0.76
N PHE A 189 -12.71 15.22 -1.96
CA PHE A 189 -11.65 15.13 -2.93
C PHE A 189 -10.84 16.41 -2.83
N PHE A 190 -9.57 16.31 -2.47
CA PHE A 190 -8.67 17.45 -2.33
C PHE A 190 -7.55 17.32 -3.38
N ASP A 191 -7.52 18.23 -4.34
CA ASP A 191 -6.48 18.30 -5.36
C ASP A 191 -5.18 18.85 -4.73
N LEU A 192 -4.11 18.05 -4.76
CA LEU A 192 -2.84 18.36 -4.11
C LEU A 192 -2.03 19.43 -4.84
N HIS A 193 -2.44 19.77 -6.06
CA HIS A 193 -1.76 20.74 -6.89
C HIS A 193 -2.51 22.06 -6.91
N THR A 194 -3.83 22.02 -7.10
CA THR A 194 -4.65 23.23 -7.20
C THR A 194 -5.27 23.66 -5.87
N GLY A 195 -5.33 22.76 -4.87
CA GLY A 195 -5.99 22.99 -3.58
C GLY A 195 -7.52 23.03 -3.68
N GLN A 196 -8.06 22.76 -4.87
CA GLN A 196 -9.49 22.70 -5.07
C GLN A 196 -10.08 21.51 -4.33
N THR A 197 -11.25 21.73 -3.74
CA THR A 197 -11.97 20.70 -3.01
C THR A 197 -13.30 20.41 -3.65
N ARG A 198 -13.59 19.13 -3.88
CA ARG A 198 -14.89 18.66 -4.34
C ARG A 198 -15.49 17.76 -3.29
N ILE A 199 -16.69 18.10 -2.84
CA ILE A 199 -17.43 17.30 -1.86
C ILE A 199 -18.48 16.50 -2.63
N LEU A 200 -18.46 15.19 -2.44
CA LEU A 200 -19.48 14.29 -2.99
C LEU A 200 -20.17 13.60 -1.81
N PRO A 201 -21.49 13.72 -1.66
CA PRO A 201 -22.19 13.02 -0.60
C PRO A 201 -22.03 11.51 -0.77
N LYS A 202 -21.71 10.81 0.32
CA LYS A 202 -22.13 9.42 0.51
C LYS A 202 -23.61 9.52 0.77
N LEU A 203 -24.37 9.72 -0.30
CA LEU A 203 -25.78 9.38 -0.23
C LEU A 203 -25.85 7.91 0.23
N TYR A 204 -27.00 7.45 0.70
CA TYR A 204 -27.35 6.02 0.63
C TYR A 204 -27.12 5.42 -0.79
N LYS A 205 -26.83 6.29 -1.77
CA LYS A 205 -26.24 6.09 -3.09
C LYS A 205 -24.72 6.29 -3.04
N PHE A 206 -23.99 5.20 -3.12
CA PHE A 206 -22.56 5.16 -2.93
C PHE A 206 -21.83 5.60 -4.20
N LEU A 207 -20.79 6.42 -4.02
CA LEU A 207 -19.80 6.70 -5.05
C LEU A 207 -18.45 6.21 -4.52
N THR A 208 -17.93 5.14 -5.10
CA THR A 208 -16.52 4.80 -4.92
C THR A 208 -15.81 5.00 -6.25
N LEU A 209 -14.76 5.80 -6.20
CA LEU A 209 -13.91 6.14 -7.33
C LEU A 209 -12.60 5.39 -7.20
N LYS A 210 -12.38 4.40 -8.07
CA LYS A 210 -11.13 3.65 -8.14
C LYS A 210 -10.63 3.67 -9.58
N HIS A 211 -9.33 3.96 -9.72
CA HIS A 211 -8.66 3.98 -11.01
C HIS A 211 -8.02 2.62 -11.28
N PHE A 212 -8.01 2.24 -12.56
CA PHE A 212 -7.34 1.07 -13.10
C PHE A 212 -6.66 1.49 -14.40
N GLU A 213 -5.33 1.39 -14.47
CA GLU A 213 -4.57 1.75 -15.67
C GLU A 213 -5.03 3.12 -16.23
N SER A 214 -5.56 3.12 -17.46
CA SER A 214 -6.11 4.31 -18.15
C SER A 214 -7.62 4.50 -17.97
N GLN A 215 -8.22 3.89 -16.94
CA GLN A 215 -9.66 3.85 -16.72
C GLN A 215 -10.04 4.35 -15.32
N GLU A 216 -10.96 5.30 -15.26
CA GLU A 216 -11.62 5.69 -14.01
C GLU A 216 -12.96 4.94 -13.91
N VAL A 217 -13.12 4.14 -12.86
CA VAL A 217 -14.38 3.48 -12.53
C VAL A 217 -15.11 4.31 -11.49
N SER A 218 -16.29 4.80 -11.86
CA SER A 218 -17.20 5.49 -10.95
C SER A 218 -18.56 4.80 -10.96
N VAL A 219 -19.01 4.33 -9.80
CA VAL A 219 -20.41 3.90 -9.62
C VAL A 219 -21.19 5.06 -9.05
N THR A 220 -22.27 5.45 -9.73
CA THR A 220 -23.21 6.48 -9.26
C THR A 220 -24.60 5.87 -9.22
N ASN A 221 -25.15 5.67 -8.03
CA ASN A 221 -26.55 5.26 -7.91
C ASN A 221 -27.46 6.47 -8.09
N MET A 222 -28.10 6.58 -9.26
CA MET A 222 -28.95 7.71 -9.64
C MET A 222 -30.44 7.36 -9.46
N SER A 223 -30.90 7.07 -8.25
CA SER A 223 -32.35 6.89 -7.99
C SER A 223 -33.03 5.81 -8.87
N SER A 224 -32.26 4.76 -9.24
CA SER A 224 -32.48 3.76 -10.30
C SER A 224 -32.01 4.15 -11.71
N PRO A 225 -31.44 3.22 -12.49
CA PRO A 225 -30.45 2.19 -12.16
C PRO A 225 -29.09 2.75 -11.71
N SER A 226 -28.26 1.92 -11.07
CA SER A 226 -26.84 2.25 -10.84
C SER A 226 -26.14 2.47 -12.19
N ILE A 227 -25.57 3.66 -12.35
CA ILE A 227 -24.79 4.01 -13.53
C ILE A 227 -23.35 3.79 -13.18
N VAL A 228 -22.73 2.80 -13.82
CA VAL A 228 -21.28 2.68 -13.77
C VAL A 228 -20.68 3.26 -15.03
N ARG A 229 -19.77 4.21 -14.84
CA ARG A 229 -19.05 4.86 -15.93
C ARG A 229 -17.64 4.32 -15.94
N ASN A 230 -17.27 3.72 -17.06
CA ASN A 230 -15.88 3.51 -17.42
C ASN A 230 -15.44 4.69 -18.28
N LEU A 231 -14.53 5.50 -17.75
CA LEU A 231 -13.88 6.57 -18.51
C LEU A 231 -12.60 6.01 -19.11
N ASN A 232 -12.70 5.43 -20.31
CA ASN A 232 -11.55 4.87 -21.01
C ASN A 232 -10.79 6.01 -21.72
N VAL A 233 -9.63 6.38 -21.18
CA VAL A 233 -8.95 7.65 -21.53
C VAL A 233 -8.29 7.65 -22.91
N SER A 234 -8.08 6.48 -23.51
CA SER A 234 -7.48 6.39 -24.85
C SER A 234 -8.45 6.69 -26.00
N ASN A 235 -9.77 6.70 -25.77
CA ASN A 235 -10.75 6.75 -26.86
C ASN A 235 -11.91 7.74 -26.69
N ASP A 236 -11.96 8.57 -25.64
CA ASP A 236 -13.08 9.49 -25.29
C ASP A 236 -14.47 8.84 -25.24
N LYS A 237 -14.58 7.52 -25.44
CA LYS A 237 -15.82 6.77 -25.40
C LYS A 237 -16.17 6.51 -23.95
N LYS A 238 -17.05 7.35 -23.42
CA LYS A 238 -17.76 7.10 -22.17
C LYS A 238 -18.64 5.87 -22.35
N ILE A 239 -18.23 4.73 -21.81
CA ILE A 239 -19.08 3.54 -21.75
C ILE A 239 -19.93 3.70 -20.49
N VAL A 240 -21.21 3.97 -20.71
CA VAL A 240 -22.23 4.05 -19.65
C VAL A 240 -22.96 2.73 -19.63
N VAL A 241 -22.64 1.87 -18.66
CA VAL A 241 -23.40 0.64 -18.46
C VAL A 241 -24.54 0.95 -17.49
N LYS A 242 -25.79 0.86 -17.98
CA LYS A 242 -27.01 0.96 -17.17
C LYS A 242 -27.50 -0.45 -16.87
N ARG A 243 -27.47 -0.87 -15.60
CA ARG A 243 -28.07 -2.14 -15.15
C ARG A 243 -29.40 -1.89 -14.43
N LYS A 244 -30.52 -2.26 -15.06
CA LYS A 244 -31.89 -1.98 -14.59
C LYS A 244 -32.26 -2.56 -13.21
N GLU A 245 -31.55 -3.59 -12.73
CA GLU A 245 -31.99 -4.40 -11.58
C GLU A 245 -31.21 -4.15 -10.28
N TRP A 246 -30.19 -3.29 -10.29
CA TRP A 246 -29.38 -3.05 -9.10
C TRP A 246 -29.95 -1.91 -8.25
N VAL A 247 -30.40 -2.26 -7.05
CA VAL A 247 -30.89 -1.28 -6.08
C VAL A 247 -29.71 -0.53 -5.47
N ILE A 248 -28.60 -1.20 -5.13
CA ILE A 248 -27.37 -0.57 -4.60
C ILE A 248 -26.15 -1.47 -4.84
N SER A 249 -25.16 -1.02 -5.63
CA SER A 249 -23.83 -1.66 -5.66
C SER A 249 -22.72 -0.66 -5.27
N ASN A 250 -21.83 -1.05 -4.35
CA ASN A 250 -20.68 -0.23 -3.93
C ASN A 250 -19.42 -0.76 -4.58
N VAL A 251 -18.64 0.03 -5.30
CA VAL A 251 -17.27 -0.42 -5.61
C VAL A 251 -16.52 -0.52 -4.29
N VAL A 252 -16.18 -1.73 -3.92
CA VAL A 252 -15.31 -2.02 -2.79
C VAL A 252 -13.86 -1.96 -3.26
N GLN A 253 -13.59 -2.47 -4.46
CA GLN A 253 -12.25 -2.57 -5.02
C GLN A 253 -12.24 -2.61 -6.55
N VAL A 254 -11.13 -2.18 -7.15
CA VAL A 254 -10.80 -2.41 -8.56
C VAL A 254 -9.37 -2.96 -8.62
N TRP A 255 -9.13 -4.03 -9.39
CA TRP A 255 -7.83 -4.67 -9.60
C TRP A 255 -7.85 -5.51 -10.89
N ASN A 256 -6.75 -5.57 -11.65
CA ASN A 256 -6.61 -6.44 -12.85
C ASN A 256 -7.83 -6.51 -13.77
N GLY A 257 -8.42 -5.36 -14.13
CA GLY A 257 -9.60 -5.30 -14.99
C GLY A 257 -10.91 -5.79 -14.32
N ASN A 258 -10.86 -6.14 -13.04
CA ASN A 258 -11.98 -6.55 -12.21
C ASN A 258 -12.41 -5.44 -11.24
N ILE A 259 -13.68 -5.45 -10.89
CA ILE A 259 -14.37 -4.51 -10.03
C ILE A 259 -15.13 -5.36 -9.01
N LEU A 260 -14.77 -5.24 -7.72
CA LEU A 260 -15.51 -5.84 -6.62
C LEU A 260 -16.61 -4.87 -6.23
N LEU A 261 -17.82 -5.31 -6.40
CA LEU A 261 -19.03 -4.64 -6.01
C LEU A 261 -19.55 -5.28 -4.72
N LEU A 262 -20.12 -4.49 -3.82
CA LEU A 262 -20.96 -4.95 -2.73
C LEU A 262 -22.40 -4.65 -3.11
N ASP A 263 -23.15 -5.68 -3.45
CA ASP A 263 -24.58 -5.62 -3.70
C ASP A 263 -25.35 -5.81 -2.40
N TYR A 264 -26.39 -5.00 -2.21
CA TYR A 264 -27.26 -5.08 -1.04
C TYR A 264 -28.72 -5.13 -1.51
N ASN A 265 -29.37 -6.25 -1.19
CA ASN A 265 -30.79 -6.42 -1.41
C ASN A 265 -31.55 -6.13 -0.11
N GLU A 266 -32.23 -4.98 -0.08
CA GLU A 266 -33.09 -4.55 1.04
C GLU A 266 -34.14 -5.58 1.44
N ARG A 267 -34.55 -6.47 0.53
CA ARG A 267 -35.56 -7.51 0.77
C ARG A 267 -34.97 -8.81 1.34
N SER A 268 -33.67 -9.04 1.24
CA SER A 268 -33.03 -10.28 1.71
C SER A 268 -32.22 -10.05 2.98
N ASP A 269 -32.81 -10.35 4.15
CA ASP A 269 -32.15 -10.67 5.43
C ASP A 269 -30.95 -9.82 5.90
N LYS A 270 -30.85 -8.56 5.45
CA LYS A 270 -29.71 -7.66 5.78
C LYS A 270 -28.35 -8.24 5.37
N ILE A 271 -28.30 -9.15 4.39
CA ILE A 271 -27.06 -9.74 3.86
C ILE A 271 -26.66 -8.97 2.61
N ALA A 272 -25.44 -8.44 2.61
CA ALA A 272 -24.78 -7.92 1.43
C ALA A 272 -23.95 -9.04 0.76
N THR A 273 -24.01 -9.12 -0.55
CA THR A 273 -23.25 -10.06 -1.39
C THR A 273 -22.19 -9.31 -2.15
N PHE A 274 -21.00 -9.88 -2.24
CA PHE A 274 -19.98 -9.34 -3.12
C PHE A 274 -20.18 -9.87 -4.54
N GLU A 275 -19.91 -9.06 -5.56
CA GLU A 275 -19.91 -9.47 -6.97
C GLU A 275 -18.64 -8.94 -7.62
N VAL A 276 -17.87 -9.81 -8.28
CA VAL A 276 -16.75 -9.36 -9.10
C VAL A 276 -17.21 -9.24 -10.54
N THR A 277 -16.93 -8.10 -11.17
CA THR A 277 -17.23 -7.86 -12.59
C THR A 277 -16.01 -7.39 -13.35
N ASP A 278 -15.96 -7.59 -14.66
CA ASP A 278 -14.95 -6.97 -15.52
C ASP A 278 -15.24 -5.46 -15.70
N TYR A 279 -14.38 -4.78 -16.46
CA TYR A 279 -14.54 -3.36 -16.80
C TYR A 279 -15.76 -3.04 -17.68
N ASN A 280 -16.41 -4.06 -18.26
CA ASN A 280 -17.68 -3.97 -18.97
C ASN A 280 -18.88 -4.31 -18.07
N PHE A 281 -18.65 -4.51 -16.77
CA PHE A 281 -19.64 -4.98 -15.80
C PHE A 281 -20.23 -6.33 -16.17
N LYS A 282 -19.47 -7.23 -16.78
CA LYS A 282 -19.84 -8.64 -16.89
C LYS A 282 -19.34 -9.34 -15.64
N THR A 283 -20.21 -10.12 -15.00
CA THR A 283 -19.84 -10.89 -13.82
C THR A 283 -18.68 -11.82 -14.17
N VAL A 284 -17.63 -11.75 -13.37
CA VAL A 284 -16.46 -12.61 -13.46
C VAL A 284 -16.64 -13.70 -12.43
N ASP A 285 -16.44 -14.95 -12.85
CA ASP A 285 -16.38 -16.07 -11.93
C ASP A 285 -15.14 -15.90 -11.04
N HIS A 286 -15.38 -15.35 -9.85
CA HIS A 286 -14.34 -15.03 -8.90
C HIS A 286 -14.79 -15.50 -7.52
N PRO A 287 -13.91 -16.12 -6.71
CA PRO A 287 -14.28 -16.63 -5.40
C PRO A 287 -14.90 -15.60 -4.43
N LEU A 288 -14.55 -14.31 -4.58
CA LEU A 288 -15.19 -13.22 -3.82
C LEU A 288 -16.68 -13.02 -4.15
N THR A 289 -17.15 -13.38 -5.34
CA THR A 289 -18.56 -13.25 -5.77
C THR A 289 -19.52 -14.07 -4.88
N HIS A 290 -19.00 -15.02 -4.12
CA HIS A 290 -19.80 -15.84 -3.20
C HIS A 290 -19.67 -15.42 -1.74
N TYR A 291 -18.85 -14.42 -1.45
CA TYR A 291 -18.68 -13.93 -0.10
C TYR A 291 -19.91 -13.12 0.32
N LYS A 292 -20.43 -13.42 1.52
CA LYS A 292 -21.62 -12.79 2.10
C LYS A 292 -21.26 -12.16 3.42
N VAL A 293 -21.77 -10.96 3.66
CA VAL A 293 -21.57 -10.24 4.92
C VAL A 293 -22.87 -9.68 5.44
N HIS A 294 -23.10 -9.77 6.74
CA HIS A 294 -24.26 -9.11 7.34
C HIS A 294 -23.99 -7.60 7.42
N MET A 295 -24.91 -6.79 6.87
CA MET A 295 -24.69 -5.36 6.62
C MET A 295 -24.42 -4.57 7.92
N PHE A 296 -25.07 -4.94 9.02
CA PHE A 296 -24.79 -4.30 10.32
C PHE A 296 -23.41 -4.65 10.86
N GLU A 297 -22.91 -5.85 10.58
CA GLU A 297 -21.54 -6.19 10.97
C GLU A 297 -20.52 -5.46 10.11
N PHE A 298 -20.82 -5.29 8.81
CA PHE A 298 -19.98 -4.56 7.87
C PHE A 298 -19.67 -3.12 8.32
N LEU A 299 -20.62 -2.45 8.98
CA LEU A 299 -20.42 -1.10 9.53
C LEU A 299 -19.37 -1.03 10.65
N HIS A 300 -19.07 -2.16 11.28
CA HIS A 300 -18.07 -2.26 12.36
C HIS A 300 -16.74 -2.85 11.87
N TYR A 301 -16.62 -3.17 10.58
CA TYR A 301 -15.42 -3.78 10.03
C TYR A 301 -14.44 -2.73 9.56
N SER A 302 -13.18 -2.85 9.99
CA SER A 302 -12.08 -2.21 9.28
C SER A 302 -11.65 -3.15 8.17
N MET A 303 -12.07 -2.84 6.95
CA MET A 303 -11.74 -3.61 5.76
C MET A 303 -10.68 -2.86 4.96
N LYS A 304 -9.53 -3.50 4.78
CA LYS A 304 -8.46 -3.02 3.90
C LYS A 304 -8.33 -3.99 2.73
N ASN A 305 -8.38 -3.40 1.55
CA ASN A 305 -8.26 -4.08 0.29
C ASN A 305 -6.88 -3.78 -0.27
N TYR A 306 -6.08 -4.81 -0.46
CA TYR A 306 -4.75 -4.72 -1.05
C TYR A 306 -4.77 -5.29 -2.46
N HIS A 307 -3.64 -5.41 -3.13
CA HIS A 307 -3.61 -5.91 -4.49
C HIS A 307 -4.18 -7.33 -4.63
N LEU A 308 -4.66 -7.63 -5.85
CA LEU A 308 -4.91 -8.96 -6.41
C LEU A 308 -5.65 -9.96 -5.52
N GLY A 309 -6.81 -9.55 -5.00
CA GLY A 309 -7.71 -10.47 -4.30
C GLY A 309 -7.35 -10.70 -2.82
N VAL A 310 -6.37 -9.97 -2.29
CA VAL A 310 -6.10 -9.92 -0.85
C VAL A 310 -6.98 -8.87 -0.17
N MET A 311 -7.89 -9.35 0.67
CA MET A 311 -8.71 -8.53 1.55
C MET A 311 -8.45 -8.92 3.00
N ILE A 312 -8.23 -7.92 3.84
CA ILE A 312 -8.05 -8.10 5.28
C ILE A 312 -9.15 -7.35 6.01
N ILE A 313 -9.84 -8.06 6.89
CA ILE A 313 -10.97 -7.56 7.67
C ILE A 313 -10.61 -7.72 9.15
N LEU A 314 -10.67 -6.63 9.90
CA LEU A 314 -10.59 -6.65 11.35
C LEU A 314 -11.99 -6.53 11.95
N LYS A 315 -12.34 -7.51 12.81
CA LYS A 315 -13.61 -7.58 13.56
C LYS A 315 -13.30 -7.77 15.05
N GLY A 316 -13.08 -6.69 15.78
CA GLY A 316 -12.78 -6.74 17.21
C GLY A 316 -11.47 -7.51 17.48
N ALA A 317 -11.58 -8.74 18.00
CA ALA A 317 -10.47 -9.65 18.26
C ALA A 317 -10.27 -10.74 17.18
N GLU A 318 -11.01 -10.67 16.07
CA GLU A 318 -10.86 -11.56 14.92
C GLU A 318 -10.20 -10.80 13.75
N LEU A 319 -9.17 -11.41 13.19
CA LEU A 319 -8.55 -11.02 11.92
C LEU A 319 -8.99 -12.02 10.87
N GLN A 320 -9.74 -11.57 9.87
CA GLN A 320 -10.15 -12.39 8.75
C GLN A 320 -9.36 -11.98 7.50
N ILE A 321 -8.73 -12.95 6.86
CA ILE A 321 -7.98 -12.76 5.63
C ILE A 321 -8.67 -13.55 4.51
N ILE A 322 -8.82 -12.89 3.37
CA ILE A 322 -9.37 -13.48 2.16
C ILE A 322 -8.30 -13.34 1.06
N VAL A 323 -7.96 -14.44 0.41
CA VAL A 323 -7.01 -14.49 -0.71
C VAL A 323 -7.61 -15.36 -1.80
N ASP A 324 -7.80 -14.80 -3.00
CA ASP A 324 -8.49 -15.47 -4.11
C ASP A 324 -9.81 -16.11 -3.64
N GLY A 325 -10.57 -15.35 -2.84
CA GLY A 325 -11.82 -15.71 -2.12
C GLY A 325 -11.78 -16.94 -1.21
N ARG A 326 -10.62 -17.55 -1.00
CA ARG A 326 -10.41 -18.46 0.13
C ARG A 326 -10.31 -17.62 1.39
N THR A 327 -11.01 -18.04 2.43
CA THR A 327 -11.11 -17.27 3.67
C THR A 327 -10.43 -18.02 4.81
N ARG A 328 -9.66 -17.31 5.62
CA ARG A 328 -9.15 -17.78 6.90
C ARG A 328 -9.44 -16.76 7.98
N LYS A 329 -9.96 -17.25 9.12
CA LYS A 329 -10.17 -16.46 10.34
C LYS A 329 -9.06 -16.79 11.33
N TYR A 330 -8.52 -15.74 11.93
CA TYR A 330 -7.50 -15.80 12.96
C TYR A 330 -7.99 -15.10 14.20
N GLN A 331 -7.74 -15.72 15.34
CA GLN A 331 -8.05 -15.11 16.62
C GLN A 331 -6.83 -14.32 17.10
N THR A 332 -6.97 -13.03 17.38
CA THR A 332 -5.81 -12.18 17.71
C THR A 332 -5.33 -12.38 19.15
N PHE A 333 -6.08 -13.11 19.99
CA PHE A 333 -5.67 -13.38 21.38
C PHE A 333 -4.32 -14.11 21.47
N PHE A 334 -3.87 -14.80 20.42
CA PHE A 334 -2.52 -15.40 20.35
C PHE A 334 -1.37 -14.39 20.43
N LEU A 335 -1.67 -13.09 20.33
CA LEU A 335 -0.72 -11.98 20.47
C LEU A 335 -0.87 -11.24 21.81
N ASP A 336 -1.75 -11.71 22.70
CA ASP A 336 -2.10 -11.06 23.98
C ASP A 336 -2.49 -9.57 23.84
N CYS A 337 -2.97 -9.17 22.66
CA CYS A 337 -3.43 -7.82 22.36
C CYS A 337 -4.48 -7.81 21.24
N GLN A 338 -5.16 -6.67 21.09
CA GLN A 338 -6.08 -6.43 19.98
C GLN A 338 -5.32 -5.85 18.79
N ILE A 339 -5.62 -6.32 17.58
CA ILE A 339 -5.12 -5.71 16.34
C ILE A 339 -6.11 -4.64 15.88
N LEU A 340 -5.61 -3.43 15.66
CA LEU A 340 -6.42 -2.24 15.37
C LEU A 340 -6.25 -1.74 13.94
N CYS A 341 -5.08 -1.96 13.33
CA CYS A 341 -4.85 -1.63 11.94
C CYS A 341 -3.95 -2.64 11.25
N THR A 342 -4.06 -2.70 9.93
CA THR A 342 -3.24 -3.55 9.07
C THR A 342 -2.65 -2.75 7.92
N HIS A 343 -1.47 -3.18 7.48
CA HIS A 343 -0.89 -2.79 6.20
C HIS A 343 -0.30 -4.04 5.55
N TYR A 344 -0.51 -4.25 4.25
CA TYR A 344 0.07 -5.35 3.51
C TYR A 344 0.80 -4.77 2.30
N TYR A 345 2.07 -5.11 2.15
CA TYR A 345 2.92 -4.55 1.12
C TYR A 345 4.05 -5.51 0.76
N ALA A 346 4.14 -5.90 -0.51
CA ALA A 346 5.24 -6.67 -1.10
C ALA A 346 5.62 -7.94 -0.30
N GLY A 347 4.60 -8.69 0.14
CA GLY A 347 4.78 -9.91 0.93
C GLY A 347 5.06 -9.67 2.42
N GLN A 348 4.89 -8.44 2.90
CA GLN A 348 5.02 -8.05 4.31
C GLN A 348 3.65 -7.67 4.86
N LEU A 349 3.19 -8.36 5.90
CA LEU A 349 1.98 -8.03 6.65
C LEU A 349 2.36 -7.35 7.96
N PHE A 350 1.94 -6.10 8.12
CA PHE A 350 2.10 -5.29 9.32
C PHE A 350 0.78 -5.28 10.09
N LEU A 351 0.81 -5.65 11.37
CA LEU A 351 -0.34 -5.59 12.28
C LEU A 351 -0.03 -4.62 13.42
N GLY A 352 -0.76 -3.51 13.48
CA GLY A 352 -0.68 -2.55 14.58
C GLY A 352 -1.59 -2.95 15.74
N SER A 353 -1.04 -2.99 16.95
CA SER A 353 -1.74 -3.45 18.16
C SER A 353 -2.22 -2.32 19.06
N SER A 354 -3.15 -2.66 19.96
CA SER A 354 -3.61 -1.80 21.05
C SER A 354 -2.54 -1.47 22.10
N THR A 355 -1.41 -2.18 22.08
CA THR A 355 -0.30 -2.03 23.03
C THR A 355 0.88 -1.25 22.47
N GLY A 356 0.73 -0.61 21.30
CA GLY A 356 1.82 0.16 20.69
C GLY A 356 2.91 -0.67 20.00
N ILE A 357 2.63 -1.96 19.78
CA ILE A 357 3.50 -2.89 19.07
C ILE A 357 3.04 -3.04 17.62
N ILE A 358 3.97 -3.11 16.68
CA ILE A 358 3.74 -3.53 15.29
C ILE A 358 4.33 -4.92 15.09
N TYR A 359 3.50 -5.89 14.76
CA TYR A 359 3.94 -7.24 14.37
C TYR A 359 4.15 -7.30 12.87
N ILE A 360 5.26 -7.89 12.44
CA ILE A 360 5.63 -8.01 11.02
C ILE A 360 5.73 -9.48 10.66
N TYR A 361 4.93 -9.90 9.69
CA TYR A 361 4.97 -11.23 9.10
C TYR A 361 5.44 -11.12 7.66
N ARG A 362 6.12 -12.15 7.22
CA ARG A 362 6.51 -12.31 5.83
C ARG A 362 5.90 -13.55 5.24
N VAL A 363 5.43 -13.38 4.02
CA VAL A 363 4.90 -14.45 3.18
C VAL A 363 5.71 -14.54 1.89
N SER A 364 5.79 -15.75 1.34
CA SER A 364 6.47 -15.97 0.04
C SER A 364 5.51 -15.78 -1.13
N CYS A 365 4.22 -15.92 -0.88
CA CYS A 365 3.11 -15.58 -1.78
C CYS A 365 1.85 -15.24 -0.97
N ASP A 366 0.87 -14.60 -1.60
CA ASP A 366 -0.36 -14.18 -0.92
C ASP A 366 -1.11 -15.35 -0.28
N LEU A 367 -1.08 -16.54 -0.87
CA LEU A 367 -1.74 -17.73 -0.31
C LEU A 367 -1.19 -18.15 1.06
N ASP A 368 0.07 -17.83 1.38
CA ASP A 368 0.65 -18.11 2.70
C ASP A 368 -0.04 -17.27 3.80
N LEU A 369 -0.74 -16.18 3.44
CA LEU A 369 -1.56 -15.43 4.39
C LEU A 369 -2.73 -16.26 4.96
N LEU A 370 -3.09 -17.39 4.33
CA LEU A 370 -4.14 -18.31 4.81
C LEU A 370 -3.61 -19.39 5.77
N SER A 371 -2.29 -19.52 5.90
CA SER A 371 -1.61 -20.47 6.79
C SER A 371 -0.76 -19.77 7.87
N LEU A 372 -1.02 -18.48 8.12
CA LEU A 372 -0.28 -17.71 9.11
C LEU A 372 -0.40 -18.32 10.51
N ASN A 373 0.72 -18.43 11.20
CA ASN A 373 0.75 -18.63 12.63
C ASN A 373 1.01 -17.28 13.30
N LEU A 374 -0.02 -16.67 13.90
CA LEU A 374 0.10 -15.36 14.54
C LEU A 374 1.15 -15.34 15.68
N SER A 375 1.42 -16.47 16.33
CA SER A 375 2.48 -16.53 17.34
C SER A 375 3.91 -16.60 16.76
N ASN A 376 4.05 -16.68 15.43
CA ASN A 376 5.31 -16.80 14.70
C ASN A 376 5.51 -15.65 13.70
N TYR A 377 5.59 -14.42 14.22
CA TYR A 377 5.99 -13.24 13.43
C TYR A 377 7.49 -13.28 13.08
N GLU A 378 7.89 -12.61 12.00
CA GLU A 378 9.29 -12.49 11.59
C GLU A 378 10.05 -11.53 12.52
N CYS A 379 9.43 -10.39 12.83
CA CYS A 379 9.90 -9.47 13.88
C CYS A 379 8.73 -8.65 14.43
N TYR A 380 8.98 -7.92 15.52
CA TYR A 380 8.04 -6.94 16.05
C TYR A 380 8.77 -5.65 16.42
N LEU A 381 8.04 -4.55 16.43
CA LEU A 381 8.53 -3.23 16.79
C LEU A 381 7.71 -2.71 17.96
N ASP A 382 8.34 -2.55 19.12
CA ASP A 382 7.77 -1.89 20.30
C ASP A 382 7.97 -0.37 20.14
N ILE A 383 6.94 0.33 19.68
CA ILE A 383 7.02 1.73 19.23
C ILE A 383 6.71 2.69 20.38
N CYS A 384 5.62 2.44 21.10
CA CYS A 384 5.12 3.28 22.17
C CYS A 384 4.18 2.48 23.09
N SER A 385 3.59 3.15 24.09
CA SER A 385 2.56 2.57 24.96
C SER A 385 1.12 2.85 24.51
N GLU A 386 0.95 3.58 23.41
CA GLU A 386 -0.36 3.98 22.86
C GLU A 386 -0.77 3.02 21.73
N PRO A 387 -2.08 2.80 21.50
CA PRO A 387 -2.56 2.02 20.37
C PRO A 387 -1.98 2.47 19.01
N ILE A 388 -1.59 1.53 18.15
CA ILE A 388 -1.23 1.83 16.75
C ILE A 388 -2.48 1.75 15.88
N LEU A 389 -2.90 2.88 15.34
CA LEU A 389 -4.17 3.09 14.65
C LEU A 389 -4.02 3.20 13.13
N ALA A 390 -2.84 3.57 12.65
CA ALA A 390 -2.57 3.68 11.23
C ALA A 390 -1.14 3.24 10.92
N ILE A 391 -0.96 2.54 9.80
CA ILE A 391 0.36 2.16 9.28
C ILE A 391 0.36 2.42 7.78
N ASP A 392 1.44 3.04 7.31
CA ASP A 392 1.73 3.14 5.89
C ASP A 392 3.23 2.98 5.66
N VAL A 393 3.60 2.50 4.46
CA VAL A 393 4.99 2.27 4.10
C VAL A 393 5.36 3.05 2.86
N ARG A 394 6.62 3.47 2.81
CA ARG A 394 7.18 4.21 1.69
C ARG A 394 8.51 3.65 1.26
N GLU A 395 8.61 3.44 -0.05
CA GLU A 395 9.88 3.27 -0.72
C GLU A 395 10.56 4.62 -0.89
N SER A 396 11.80 4.69 -0.41
CA SER A 396 12.74 5.70 -0.89
C SER A 396 13.89 4.99 -1.57
N ILE A 397 14.41 5.62 -2.62
CA ILE A 397 15.65 5.24 -3.30
C ILE A 397 16.75 4.93 -2.25
N PHE A 398 16.78 5.73 -1.18
CA PHE A 398 17.69 5.54 -0.07
C PHE A 398 17.28 4.37 0.82
N LYS A 399 16.13 4.45 1.50
CA LYS A 399 15.74 3.49 2.54
C LYS A 399 14.22 3.38 2.69
N PRO A 400 13.68 2.17 2.92
CA PRO A 400 12.28 2.01 3.27
C PRO A 400 11.97 2.71 4.59
N ILE A 401 10.77 3.26 4.66
CA ILE A 401 10.25 4.01 5.82
C ILE A 401 8.88 3.41 6.16
N ILE A 402 8.65 3.15 7.44
CA ILE A 402 7.33 2.83 7.97
C ILE A 402 6.87 4.03 8.79
N ALA A 403 5.69 4.57 8.48
CA ALA A 403 5.01 5.52 9.32
C ALA A 403 3.97 4.79 10.16
N ALA A 404 3.95 5.07 11.46
CA ALA A 404 2.98 4.52 12.39
C ALA A 404 2.29 5.66 13.14
N GLY A 405 0.97 5.66 13.11
CA GLY A 405 0.12 6.60 13.84
C GLY A 405 -0.41 5.97 15.09
N SER A 406 -0.27 6.68 16.21
CA SER A 406 -0.93 6.37 17.47
C SER A 406 -2.03 7.39 17.76
N GLU A 407 -2.63 7.35 18.94
CA GLU A 407 -3.62 8.35 19.33
C GLU A 407 -3.10 9.80 19.24
N HIS A 408 -1.86 10.05 19.68
CA HIS A 408 -1.35 11.42 19.81
C HIS A 408 -0.06 11.70 19.02
N ASN A 409 0.56 10.66 18.47
CA ASN A 409 1.90 10.75 17.91
C ASN A 409 2.01 10.02 16.57
N ILE A 410 2.85 10.57 15.70
CA ILE A 410 3.31 9.90 14.48
C ILE A 410 4.76 9.49 14.69
N TYR A 411 5.07 8.23 14.40
CA TYR A 411 6.40 7.66 14.47
C TYR A 411 6.90 7.36 13.07
N LEU A 412 8.17 7.68 12.81
CA LEU A 412 8.88 7.19 11.65
C LEU A 412 9.90 6.15 12.06
N ILE A 413 9.77 4.99 11.45
CA ILE A 413 10.64 3.84 11.62
C ILE A 413 11.50 3.73 10.36
N ARG A 414 12.81 3.84 10.52
CA ARG A 414 13.77 3.82 9.40
C ARG A 414 14.82 2.77 9.65
N LYS A 415 15.35 2.17 8.59
CA LYS A 415 16.54 1.32 8.72
C LYS A 415 17.77 2.19 8.98
N ASP A 416 18.46 2.02 10.10
CA ASP A 416 19.75 2.68 10.30
C ASP A 416 20.86 2.05 9.44
N LYS A 417 21.87 2.86 9.08
CA LYS A 417 23.08 2.29 8.49
C LYS A 417 23.73 1.44 9.57
N TYR A 418 24.28 0.27 9.19
CA TYR A 418 24.97 -0.65 10.08
C TYR A 418 25.75 0.12 11.15
N ILE A 419 25.30 0.05 12.41
CA ILE A 419 26.21 0.27 13.52
C ILE A 419 27.21 -0.87 13.37
N THR A 420 28.41 -0.54 12.88
CA THR A 420 29.56 -1.42 13.04
C THR A 420 29.63 -1.62 14.54
N LEU A 421 29.31 -2.82 15.03
CA LEU A 421 29.21 -3.13 16.46
C LEU A 421 30.57 -2.86 17.13
N THR A 422 30.84 -1.62 17.48
CA THR A 422 31.76 -1.25 18.54
C THR A 422 30.89 -1.18 19.78
N SER A 423 31.04 -2.18 20.62
CA SER A 423 30.30 -2.37 21.86
C SER A 423 30.44 -1.16 22.78
N GLN A 424 29.39 -0.33 22.89
CA GLN A 424 29.15 0.47 24.09
C GLN A 424 27.66 0.44 24.47
N PRO A 425 27.30 0.12 25.73
CA PRO A 425 25.92 0.07 26.18
C PRO A 425 25.48 1.42 26.78
N GLY A 426 24.45 2.05 26.20
CA GLY A 426 23.85 3.24 26.81
C GLY A 426 22.68 3.85 26.03
N HIS A 427 21.46 3.54 26.49
CA HIS A 427 20.18 4.20 26.22
C HIS A 427 19.41 3.93 24.89
N HIS A 428 18.12 3.61 25.08
CA HIS A 428 17.12 3.10 24.13
C HIS A 428 17.35 1.67 23.61
N ARG A 429 17.09 0.67 24.46
CA ARG A 429 16.98 -0.73 24.03
C ARG A 429 15.69 -0.95 23.25
N ILE A 430 15.76 -0.90 21.92
CA ILE A 430 14.83 -1.65 21.08
C ILE A 430 15.09 -3.12 21.37
N ARG A 431 14.16 -3.78 22.08
CA ARG A 431 14.29 -5.20 22.40
C ARG A 431 13.89 -6.02 21.18
N PHE A 432 14.86 -6.42 20.39
CA PHE A 432 14.73 -7.59 19.53
C PHE A 432 14.77 -8.83 20.42
N ARG A 433 13.60 -9.35 20.80
CA ARG A 433 13.54 -10.74 21.25
C ARG A 433 13.43 -11.62 20.03
N ASN A 434 14.57 -12.08 19.52
CA ASN A 434 14.56 -13.27 18.67
C ASN A 434 14.01 -14.42 19.52
N LYS A 435 12.92 -15.03 19.10
CA LYS A 435 12.34 -16.19 19.76
C LYS A 435 13.37 -17.31 19.63
N ILE A 436 14.13 -17.57 20.70
CA ILE A 436 14.92 -18.79 20.81
C ILE A 436 13.88 -19.90 21.00
N SER A 437 13.59 -20.63 19.92
CA SER A 437 12.82 -21.86 20.02
C SER A 437 13.65 -22.87 20.81
N PHE A 438 13.28 -23.09 22.07
CA PHE A 438 13.65 -24.33 22.74
C PHE A 438 12.76 -25.42 22.13
N GLY A 439 13.38 -26.26 21.31
CA GLY A 439 12.79 -27.50 20.80
C GLY A 439 12.77 -28.57 21.87
#